data_AF-A0AAW9NI89-F1
#
_entry.id   AF-A0AAW9NI89-F1
#
_cell.length_a   1.000
_cell.length_b   1.000
_cell.length_c   1.000
_cell.angle_alpha   90.00
_cell.angle_beta   90.00
_cell.angle_gamma   90.00
#
_symmetry.space_group_name_H-M   'P 1'
#
loop_
_entity.id
_entity.type
_entity.pdbx_description
1 polymer ?
#
loop_
_entity_poly.entity_id
_entity_poly.type
_entity_poly.pdbx_seq_one_letter_code
_entity_poly.pdbx_strand_id
1 'polypeptide(L)'
;MKKRLRKKMYKEWEWYAVKVLYECNISGDPSPETIDKNYSNTHKAFEESIILVKAPSFDQAYGIAEIEAKKAEIHYLNPYDEMVEWKFVESIDCFNLFDEKLQSGTELYSRYLRVPKDISNKEVISHYYPETVVEEEVDYNFILRNKDFNLRSNSN
;
A
#
# COMPACT_ATOMS: atom_id res chain seq x y z
N MET A 1 -7.29 -23.29 -51.45
CA MET A 1 -7.13 -22.16 -50.51
C MET A 1 -7.79 -22.52 -49.19
N LYS A 2 -7.01 -22.84 -48.15
CA LYS A 2 -7.56 -23.13 -46.81
C LYS A 2 -7.83 -21.81 -46.09
N LYS A 3 -9.10 -21.52 -45.78
CA LYS A 3 -9.51 -20.40 -44.92
C LYS A 3 -8.83 -20.57 -43.56
N ARG A 4 -7.90 -19.67 -43.24
CA ARG A 4 -7.26 -19.57 -41.93
C ARG A 4 -8.32 -19.05 -40.96
N LEU A 5 -8.96 -19.95 -40.23
CA LEU A 5 -9.85 -19.61 -39.11
C LEU A 5 -9.02 -18.77 -38.11
N ARG A 6 -9.28 -17.46 -38.05
CA ARG A 6 -8.84 -16.64 -36.91
C ARG A 6 -9.58 -17.19 -35.70
N LYS A 7 -8.91 -18.02 -34.90
CA LYS A 7 -9.39 -18.41 -33.57
C LYS A 7 -9.60 -17.09 -32.82
N LYS A 8 -10.85 -16.77 -32.49
CA LYS A 8 -11.16 -15.69 -31.56
C LYS A 8 -10.49 -16.11 -30.25
N MET A 9 -9.31 -15.56 -29.95
CA MET A 9 -8.69 -15.71 -28.63
C MET A 9 -9.64 -14.98 -27.68
N TYR A 10 -10.54 -15.73 -27.04
CA TYR A 10 -11.15 -15.23 -25.82
C TYR A 10 -9.98 -15.03 -24.86
N LYS A 11 -9.75 -13.79 -24.44
CA LYS A 11 -8.75 -13.49 -23.44
C LYS A 11 -9.30 -14.09 -22.14
N GLU A 12 -8.73 -15.21 -21.73
CA GLU A 12 -9.12 -15.85 -20.48
C GLU A 12 -8.86 -14.87 -19.33
N TRP A 13 -9.70 -14.96 -18.31
CA TRP A 13 -9.56 -14.11 -17.13
C TRP A 13 -8.39 -14.65 -16.31
N GLU A 14 -7.34 -13.84 -16.19
CA GLU A 14 -6.14 -14.14 -15.43
C GLU A 14 -6.18 -13.40 -14.10
N TRP A 15 -5.31 -13.83 -13.18
CA TRP A 15 -5.08 -13.13 -11.93
C TRP A 15 -4.00 -12.08 -12.11
N TYR A 16 -4.20 -10.93 -11.50
CA TYR A 16 -3.28 -9.82 -11.47
C TYR A 16 -3.13 -9.33 -10.04
N ALA A 17 -1.93 -8.95 -9.63
CA ALA A 17 -1.68 -8.21 -8.41
C ALA A 17 -1.39 -6.77 -8.79
N VAL A 18 -2.26 -5.86 -8.40
CA VAL A 18 -2.13 -4.44 -8.69
C VAL A 18 -1.64 -3.74 -7.43
N LYS A 19 -0.47 -3.12 -7.54
CA LYS A 19 0.09 -2.26 -6.50
C LYS A 19 -0.60 -0.90 -6.57
N VAL A 20 -1.14 -0.44 -5.44
CA VAL A 20 -1.77 0.86 -5.27
C VAL A 20 -1.09 1.63 -4.14
N LEU A 21 -1.15 2.95 -4.21
CA LEU A 21 -0.58 3.86 -3.23
C LEU A 21 -1.67 4.73 -2.60
N TYR A 22 -1.64 4.88 -1.29
CA TYR A 22 -2.47 5.83 -0.54
C TYR A 22 -1.59 6.87 0.15
N GLU A 23 -2.10 8.09 0.29
CA GLU A 23 -1.49 9.15 1.11
C GLU A 23 -2.32 9.36 2.38
N CYS A 24 -1.63 9.44 3.52
CA CYS A 24 -2.22 9.85 4.78
C CYS A 24 -2.25 11.37 4.86
N ASN A 25 -3.45 11.94 4.85
CA ASN A 25 -3.69 13.36 4.98
C ASN A 25 -4.20 13.65 6.41
N ILE A 26 -3.42 14.43 7.16
CA ILE A 26 -3.78 14.85 8.51
C ILE A 26 -4.21 16.31 8.46
N SER A 27 -5.36 16.61 9.05
CA SER A 27 -5.93 17.97 9.07
C SER A 27 -6.58 18.29 10.41
N GLY A 28 -6.68 19.59 10.70
CA GLY A 28 -7.07 20.09 12.02
C GLY A 28 -5.85 20.46 12.87
N ASP A 29 -6.13 21.07 14.01
CA ASP A 29 -5.09 21.37 15.01
C ASP A 29 -5.14 20.29 16.09
N PRO A 30 -3.99 19.79 16.56
CA PRO A 30 -3.96 18.84 17.67
C PRO A 30 -4.48 19.50 18.95
N SER A 31 -5.24 18.76 19.74
CA SER A 31 -5.65 19.20 21.08
C SER A 31 -4.43 19.43 21.96
N PRO A 32 -4.21 20.62 22.58
CA PRO A 32 -3.03 20.87 23.40
C PRO A 32 -2.84 19.90 24.57
N GLU A 33 -3.93 19.29 25.04
CA GLU A 33 -3.95 18.33 26.16
C GLU A 33 -3.50 16.91 25.76
N THR A 34 -3.51 16.59 24.46
CA THR A 34 -3.16 15.28 23.92
C THR A 34 -1.73 15.23 23.38
N ILE A 35 -1.10 16.38 23.14
CA ILE A 35 0.30 16.47 22.68
C ILE A 35 1.23 15.92 23.76
N ASP A 36 2.07 14.97 23.36
CA ASP A 36 3.12 14.40 24.19
C ASP A 36 4.44 14.35 23.41
N LYS A 37 5.46 13.71 23.99
CA LYS A 37 6.79 13.57 23.38
C LYS A 37 6.79 12.80 22.04
N ASN A 38 5.70 12.12 21.72
CA ASN A 38 5.57 11.28 20.52
C ASN A 38 4.83 11.99 19.39
N TYR A 39 4.24 13.17 19.63
CA TYR A 39 3.57 13.94 18.58
C TYR A 39 4.60 14.43 17.55
N SER A 40 4.31 14.19 16.27
CA SER A 40 5.09 14.66 15.14
C SER A 40 4.16 15.03 14.00
N ASN A 41 4.44 16.09 13.26
CA ASN A 41 3.72 16.42 12.03
C ASN A 41 4.69 16.79 10.90
N THR A 42 5.92 16.30 11.01
CA THR A 42 7.05 16.71 10.18
C THR A 42 7.19 15.91 8.89
N HIS A 43 6.44 14.82 8.75
CA HIS A 43 6.53 13.90 7.63
C HIS A 43 5.16 13.64 7.00
N LYS A 44 5.19 13.31 5.71
CA LYS A 44 4.05 12.68 5.02
C LYS A 44 4.19 11.17 5.10
N ALA A 45 3.07 10.47 5.20
CA ALA A 45 3.06 9.02 5.12
C ALA A 45 2.28 8.52 3.91
N PHE A 46 2.74 7.41 3.37
CA PHE A 46 2.11 6.69 2.28
C PHE A 46 1.98 5.22 2.64
N GLU A 47 0.93 4.57 2.16
CA GLU A 47 0.72 3.13 2.27
C GLU A 47 0.80 2.53 0.88
N GLU A 48 1.69 1.55 0.70
CA GLU A 48 1.69 0.67 -0.46
C GLU A 48 0.83 -0.56 -0.15
N SER A 49 -0.15 -0.85 -1.00
CA SER A 49 -1.02 -2.03 -0.89
C SER A 49 -1.06 -2.80 -2.20
N ILE A 50 -1.30 -4.11 -2.14
CA ILE A 50 -1.39 -5.00 -3.30
C ILE A 50 -2.77 -5.63 -3.35
N ILE A 51 -3.53 -5.33 -4.40
CA ILE A 51 -4.88 -5.83 -4.61
C ILE A 51 -4.83 -6.98 -5.62
N LEU A 52 -5.34 -8.14 -5.22
CA LEU A 52 -5.54 -9.27 -6.13
C LEU A 52 -6.82 -9.06 -6.96
N VAL A 53 -6.67 -9.05 -8.28
CA VAL A 53 -7.74 -8.78 -9.24
C VAL A 53 -7.82 -9.88 -10.28
N LYS A 54 -9.04 -10.29 -10.64
CA LYS A 54 -9.27 -11.14 -11.80
C LYS A 54 -9.76 -10.30 -12.97
N ALA A 55 -9.04 -10.33 -14.10
CA ALA A 55 -9.34 -9.49 -15.26
C ALA A 55 -8.89 -10.15 -16.58
N PRO A 56 -9.38 -9.69 -17.74
CA PRO A 56 -8.89 -10.17 -19.04
C PRO A 56 -7.66 -9.40 -19.55
N SER A 57 -7.22 -8.33 -18.88
CA SER A 57 -6.05 -7.53 -19.26
C SER A 57 -5.52 -6.68 -18.12
N PHE A 58 -4.25 -6.26 -18.22
CA PHE A 58 -3.64 -5.26 -17.34
C PHE A 58 -4.49 -4.00 -17.18
N ASP A 59 -4.95 -3.38 -18.29
CA ASP A 59 -5.77 -2.16 -18.22
C ASP A 59 -7.07 -2.34 -17.41
N GLN A 60 -7.71 -3.52 -17.53
CA GLN A 60 -8.91 -3.82 -16.76
C GLN A 60 -8.58 -4.18 -15.32
N ALA A 61 -7.42 -4.81 -15.08
CA ALA A 61 -6.93 -5.06 -13.73
C ALA A 61 -6.69 -3.75 -12.98
N TYR A 62 -6.03 -2.78 -13.61
CA TYR A 62 -5.87 -1.43 -13.07
C TYR A 62 -7.22 -0.78 -12.77
N GLY A 63 -8.13 -0.73 -13.75
CA GLY A 63 -9.44 -0.11 -13.55
C GLY A 63 -10.24 -0.73 -12.40
N ILE A 64 -10.21 -2.06 -12.25
CA ILE A 64 -10.87 -2.74 -11.12
C ILE A 64 -10.16 -2.41 -9.80
N ALA A 65 -8.83 -2.46 -9.75
CA ALA A 65 -8.06 -2.15 -8.55
C ALA A 65 -8.28 -0.72 -8.07
N GLU A 66 -8.32 0.26 -8.97
CA GLU A 66 -8.59 1.66 -8.61
C GLU A 66 -10.00 1.88 -8.04
N ILE A 67 -10.99 1.15 -8.56
CA ILE A 67 -12.35 1.18 -8.01
C ILE A 67 -12.36 0.62 -6.59
N GLU A 68 -11.69 -0.53 -6.36
CA GLU A 68 -11.61 -1.11 -5.02
C GLU A 68 -10.77 -0.25 -4.07
N ALA A 69 -9.69 0.37 -4.55
CA ALA A 69 -8.86 1.25 -3.76
C ALA A 69 -9.62 2.50 -3.27
N LYS A 70 -10.40 3.13 -4.15
CA LYS A 70 -11.25 4.28 -3.77
C LYS A 70 -12.34 3.91 -2.76
N LYS A 71 -12.86 2.68 -2.80
CA LYS A 71 -13.82 2.19 -1.79
C LYS A 71 -13.16 1.90 -0.44
N ALA A 72 -11.86 1.59 -0.45
CA ALA A 72 -11.07 1.29 0.74
C ALA A 72 -10.52 2.54 1.44
N GLU A 73 -10.73 3.74 0.90
CA GLU A 73 -10.41 4.99 1.60
C GLU A 73 -11.11 5.03 2.96
N ILE A 74 -10.36 5.44 3.99
CA ILE A 74 -10.85 5.53 5.37
C ILE A 74 -10.52 6.88 5.97
N HIS A 75 -11.27 7.23 7.01
CA HIS A 75 -10.99 8.39 7.83
C HIS A 75 -11.28 8.10 9.30
N TYR A 76 -10.52 8.73 10.20
CA TYR A 76 -10.68 8.58 11.64
C TYR A 76 -10.04 9.75 12.39
N LEU A 77 -10.40 9.92 13.66
CA LEU A 77 -9.65 10.79 14.57
C LEU A 77 -8.47 10.04 15.15
N ASN A 78 -7.27 10.62 15.04
CA ASN A 78 -6.07 10.10 15.69
C ASN A 78 -6.08 10.41 17.21
N PRO A 79 -5.10 9.92 17.99
CA PRO A 79 -5.01 10.20 19.43
C PRO A 79 -4.87 11.69 19.79
N TYR A 80 -4.53 12.53 18.82
CA TYR A 80 -4.34 13.97 18.98
C TYR A 80 -5.59 14.80 18.63
N ASP A 81 -6.71 14.13 18.34
CA ASP A 81 -7.98 14.70 17.88
C ASP A 81 -7.91 15.35 16.47
N GLU A 82 -6.88 15.03 15.69
CA GLU A 82 -6.78 15.45 14.28
C GLU A 82 -7.54 14.47 13.38
N MET A 83 -8.10 14.99 12.29
CA MET A 83 -8.74 14.17 11.26
C MET A 83 -7.68 13.57 10.35
N VAL A 84 -7.63 12.25 10.30
CA VAL A 84 -6.79 11.47 9.40
C VAL A 84 -7.63 10.91 8.27
N GLU A 85 -7.18 11.08 7.03
CA GLU A 85 -7.77 10.51 5.83
C GLU A 85 -6.72 9.74 5.03
N TRP A 86 -6.95 8.46 4.76
CA TRP A 86 -6.17 7.68 3.82
C TRP A 86 -6.85 7.73 2.45
N LYS A 87 -6.20 8.42 1.50
CA LYS A 87 -6.74 8.72 0.17
C LYS A 87 -5.97 8.00 -0.92
N PHE A 88 -6.68 7.41 -1.86
CA PHE A 88 -6.05 6.75 -3.00
C PHE A 88 -5.32 7.78 -3.88
N VAL A 89 -4.05 7.52 -4.16
CA VAL A 89 -3.20 8.36 -4.99
C VAL A 89 -3.16 7.83 -6.41
N GLU A 90 -2.60 6.63 -6.59
CA GLU A 90 -2.36 6.05 -7.92
C GLU A 90 -2.17 4.53 -7.87
N SER A 91 -2.43 3.87 -9.00
CA SER A 91 -2.05 2.50 -9.25
C SER A 91 -0.66 2.46 -9.90
N ILE A 92 0.31 1.87 -9.21
CA ILE A 92 1.74 2.04 -9.50
C ILE A 92 2.29 0.96 -10.42
N ASP A 93 1.82 -0.27 -10.24
CA ASP A 93 2.34 -1.44 -10.95
C ASP A 93 1.29 -2.56 -11.00
N CYS A 94 1.41 -3.45 -11.96
CA CYS A 94 0.49 -4.57 -12.15
C CYS A 94 1.26 -5.79 -12.61
N PHE A 95 1.20 -6.85 -11.80
CA PHE A 95 1.89 -8.10 -12.00
C PHE A 95 0.89 -9.18 -12.41
N ASN A 96 1.16 -9.93 -13.48
CA ASN A 96 0.30 -11.03 -13.91
C ASN A 96 0.71 -12.32 -13.19
N LEU A 97 -0.25 -12.95 -12.52
CA LEU A 97 -0.09 -14.24 -11.88
C LEU A 97 -0.46 -15.28 -12.93
N PHE A 98 0.56 -15.79 -13.64
CA PHE A 98 0.40 -16.81 -14.68
C PHE A 98 -0.10 -18.17 -14.13
N ASP A 99 -0.11 -18.33 -12.80
CA ASP A 99 -0.60 -19.54 -12.13
C ASP A 99 -2.12 -19.71 -12.29
N GLU A 100 -2.54 -20.88 -12.78
CA GLU A 100 -3.96 -21.22 -12.93
C GLU A 100 -4.70 -21.28 -11.57
N LYS A 101 -3.97 -21.61 -10.49
CA LYS A 101 -4.48 -21.71 -9.12
C LYS A 101 -3.47 -21.13 -8.14
N LEU A 102 -3.96 -20.25 -7.26
CA LEU A 102 -3.17 -19.73 -6.15
C LEU A 102 -2.99 -20.80 -5.09
N GLN A 103 -1.74 -21.09 -4.75
CA GLN A 103 -1.34 -22.09 -3.77
C GLN A 103 -0.20 -21.57 -2.89
N SER A 104 0.15 -22.31 -1.84
CA SER A 104 1.30 -21.96 -1.00
C SER A 104 2.56 -21.85 -1.86
N GLY A 105 3.24 -20.70 -1.76
CA GLY A 105 4.44 -20.39 -2.54
C GLY A 105 4.19 -19.69 -3.88
N THR A 106 2.94 -19.42 -4.28
CA THR A 106 2.64 -18.58 -5.44
C THR A 106 3.18 -17.16 -5.20
N GLU A 107 3.98 -16.65 -6.13
CA GLU A 107 4.45 -15.27 -6.11
C GLU A 107 3.30 -14.33 -6.46
N LEU A 108 2.91 -13.47 -5.52
CA LEU A 108 1.85 -12.49 -5.75
C LEU A 108 2.38 -11.24 -6.42
N TYR A 109 3.61 -10.84 -6.14
CA TYR A 109 4.19 -9.62 -6.68
C TYR A 109 5.72 -9.71 -6.64
N SER A 110 6.36 -9.19 -7.68
CA SER A 110 7.80 -8.92 -7.69
C SER A 110 8.07 -7.57 -8.34
N ARG A 111 9.13 -6.91 -7.88
CA ARG A 111 9.61 -5.63 -8.42
C ARG A 111 11.07 -5.73 -8.80
N TYR A 112 11.45 -4.98 -9.83
CA TYR A 112 12.85 -4.77 -10.16
C TYR A 112 13.37 -3.48 -9.53
N LEU A 113 14.48 -3.57 -8.80
CA LEU A 113 15.22 -2.41 -8.33
C LEU A 113 16.40 -2.16 -9.27
N ARG A 114 16.44 -0.96 -9.86
CA ARG A 114 17.59 -0.52 -10.66
C ARG A 114 18.49 0.35 -9.78
N VAL A 115 19.63 -0.21 -9.38
CA VAL A 115 20.60 0.45 -8.49
C VAL A 115 22.00 0.49 -9.11
N PRO A 116 22.90 1.39 -8.67
CA PRO A 116 24.31 1.39 -9.11
C PRO A 116 25.00 0.06 -8.83
N LYS A 117 26.05 -0.28 -9.59
CA LYS A 117 26.74 -1.59 -9.44
C LYS A 117 27.54 -1.71 -8.14
N ASP A 118 27.93 -0.58 -7.60
CA ASP A 118 28.82 -0.40 -6.46
C ASP A 118 28.07 -0.20 -5.14
N ILE A 119 26.75 -0.07 -5.17
CA ILE A 119 25.94 -0.02 -3.95
C ILE A 119 26.03 -1.34 -3.19
N SER A 120 26.24 -1.27 -1.88
CA SER A 120 26.25 -2.47 -1.04
C SER A 120 24.82 -2.96 -0.78
N ASN A 121 24.67 -4.25 -0.47
CA ASN A 121 23.37 -4.81 -0.07
C ASN A 121 22.79 -4.09 1.16
N LYS A 122 23.64 -3.63 2.10
CA LYS A 122 23.22 -2.90 3.29
C LYS A 122 22.58 -1.55 2.91
N GLU A 123 23.18 -0.84 1.96
CA GLU A 123 22.64 0.42 1.46
C GLU A 123 21.35 0.21 0.67
N VAL A 124 21.23 -0.87 -0.13
CA VAL A 124 19.97 -1.21 -0.82
C VAL A 124 18.86 -1.47 0.19
N ILE A 125 19.12 -2.27 1.23
CA ILE A 125 18.15 -2.57 2.27
C ILE A 125 17.73 -1.27 3.00
N SER A 126 18.71 -0.46 3.42
CA SER A 126 18.43 0.79 4.13
C SER A 126 17.67 1.82 3.31
N HIS A 127 17.89 1.90 1.99
CA HIS A 127 17.25 2.93 1.15
C HIS A 127 15.87 2.51 0.63
N TYR A 128 15.67 1.23 0.32
CA TYR A 128 14.46 0.76 -0.38
C TYR A 128 13.52 -0.10 0.47
N TYR A 129 13.98 -0.48 1.67
CA TYR A 129 13.24 -1.26 2.66
C TYR A 129 13.51 -0.72 4.08
N PRO A 130 13.33 0.59 4.33
CA PRO A 130 13.65 1.20 5.62
C PRO A 130 12.88 0.54 6.78
N GLU A 131 11.73 -0.09 6.54
CA GLU A 131 10.97 -0.87 7.51
C GLU A 131 11.73 -2.06 8.11
N THR A 132 12.83 -2.49 7.47
CA THR A 132 13.72 -3.54 7.97
C THR A 132 14.83 -3.01 8.88
N VAL A 133 15.02 -1.69 8.90
CA VAL A 133 15.94 -1.01 9.80
C VAL A 133 15.17 -0.72 11.08
N VAL A 134 15.75 -1.10 12.22
CA VAL A 134 15.15 -0.77 13.52
C VAL A 134 15.28 0.73 13.73
N GLU A 135 14.18 1.46 13.62
CA GLU A 135 14.09 2.84 14.08
C GLU A 135 13.98 2.84 15.61
N GLU A 136 14.75 3.69 16.30
CA GLU A 136 14.67 3.85 17.75
C GLU A 136 13.44 4.68 18.18
N GLU A 137 12.83 5.41 17.24
CA GLU A 137 11.66 6.28 17.46
C GLU A 137 10.46 5.73 16.68
N VAL A 138 9.35 5.47 17.39
CA VAL A 138 8.08 5.03 16.79
C VAL A 138 7.25 6.28 16.50
N ASP A 139 6.77 6.46 15.27
CA ASP A 139 5.82 7.53 14.94
C ASP A 139 4.39 7.08 15.25
N TYR A 140 3.80 7.66 16.30
CA TYR A 140 2.51 7.24 16.84
C TYR A 140 1.30 7.80 16.08
N ASN A 141 1.50 8.69 15.11
CA ASN A 141 0.40 9.24 14.31
C ASN A 141 -0.29 8.19 13.44
N PHE A 142 0.39 7.07 13.17
CA PHE A 142 -0.01 6.06 12.19
C PHE A 142 -0.48 4.74 12.81
N ILE A 143 -0.66 4.68 14.14
CA ILE A 143 -1.18 3.46 14.78
C ILE A 143 -2.66 3.27 14.42
N LEU A 144 -2.92 2.33 13.49
CA LEU A 144 -4.23 1.70 13.30
C LEU A 144 -4.61 0.99 14.60
N ARG A 145 -5.25 1.74 15.50
CA ARG A 145 -5.87 1.35 16.78
C ARG A 145 -5.71 -0.12 17.16
N ASN A 146 -4.56 -0.46 17.74
CA ASN A 146 -4.44 -1.70 18.49
C ASN A 146 -5.19 -1.53 19.82
N LYS A 147 -6.02 -2.52 20.18
CA LYS A 147 -6.88 -2.56 21.38
C LYS A 147 -6.12 -2.14 22.66
N ASP A 148 -4.83 -2.44 22.73
CA ASP A 148 -3.99 -2.20 23.90
C ASP A 148 -3.53 -0.74 24.05
N PHE A 149 -3.82 0.15 23.09
CA PHE A 149 -3.32 1.54 23.05
C PHE A 149 -4.45 2.59 22.98
N ASN A 150 -5.68 2.21 23.32
CA ASN A 150 -6.82 3.15 23.44
C ASN A 150 -6.85 3.95 24.74
N LEU A 151 -5.91 3.72 25.67
CA LEU A 151 -5.82 4.48 26.90
C LEU A 151 -5.03 5.76 26.64
N ARG A 152 -5.65 6.93 26.85
CA ARG A 152 -4.96 8.22 26.69
C ARG A 152 -3.79 8.24 27.67
N SER A 153 -2.63 8.70 27.21
CA SER A 153 -1.43 8.90 28.05
C SER A 153 -1.72 9.78 29.27
N ASN A 154 -2.79 10.59 29.22
CA ASN A 154 -3.22 11.54 30.26
C ASN A 154 -4.63 11.29 30.83
N SER A 155 -5.24 10.12 30.61
CA SER A 155 -6.47 9.76 31.35
C SER A 155 -6.10 9.29 32.75
N ASN A 156 -6.22 10.20 33.73
CA ASN A 156 -6.46 9.81 35.12
C ASN A 156 -7.78 9.05 35.26
#